data_AF-F5YAQ5-F1
#
_entry.id   AF-F5YAQ5-F1
#
_cell.length_a   1.000
_cell.length_b   1.000
_cell.length_c   1.000
_cell.angle_alpha   90.00
_cell.angle_beta   90.00
_cell.angle_gamma   90.00
#
_symmetry.space_group_name_H-M   'P 1'
#
loop_
_entity.id
_entity.type
_entity.pdbx_description
1 polymer ?
#
loop_
_entity_poly.entity_id
_entity_poly.type
_entity_poly.pdbx_seq_one_letter_code
_entity_poly.pdbx_strand_id
1 'polypeptide(L)'
;MRSKDPEARYHELVRKQRKTLEEYAAHEIEWADDLLMWYRLKKIDMPDDEYRAVAFFKNHEYLRKPGSLTLCYTLYQQCMRELPEYAKELAFDLLAFRYHVYGRALMKGGT
;
A
#
# COMPACT_ATOMS: atom_id res chain seq x y z
N MET A 1 -36.24 5.00 19.77
CA MET A 1 -34.93 4.91 20.46
C MET A 1 -34.04 3.94 19.69
N ARG A 2 -33.00 4.42 19.00
CA ARG A 2 -31.99 3.55 18.37
C ARG A 2 -30.99 3.10 19.44
N SER A 3 -31.34 2.05 20.18
CA SER A 3 -30.32 1.22 20.81
C SER A 3 -29.64 0.43 19.68
N LYS A 4 -28.73 1.08 18.94
CA LYS A 4 -27.82 0.37 18.06
C LYS A 4 -26.79 -0.28 18.97
N ASP A 5 -26.97 -1.58 19.19
CA ASP A 5 -26.02 -2.45 19.87
C ASP A 5 -24.57 -2.05 19.51
N PRO A 6 -23.77 -1.61 20.50
CA PRO A 6 -22.37 -1.22 20.30
C PRO A 6 -21.54 -2.33 19.66
N GLU A 7 -21.85 -3.59 19.96
CA GLU A 7 -21.15 -4.77 19.43
C GLU A 7 -21.43 -4.95 17.93
N ALA A 8 -22.71 -4.89 17.53
CA ALA A 8 -23.09 -4.88 16.12
C ALA A 8 -22.44 -3.73 15.33
N ARG A 9 -22.33 -2.53 15.94
CA ARG A 9 -21.64 -1.38 15.30
C ARG A 9 -20.13 -1.62 15.16
N TYR A 10 -19.50 -2.21 16.17
CA TYR A 10 -18.08 -2.56 16.13
C TYR A 10 -17.79 -3.59 15.03
N HIS A 11 -18.57 -4.66 14.94
CA HIS A 11 -18.42 -5.66 13.88
C HIS A 11 -18.63 -5.07 12.47
N GLU A 12 -19.59 -4.17 12.31
CA GLU A 12 -19.81 -3.48 11.03
C GLU A 12 -18.59 -2.61 10.65
N LEU A 13 -18.01 -1.89 11.60
CA LEU A 13 -16.81 -1.08 11.39
C LEU A 13 -15.60 -1.94 11.01
N VAL A 14 -15.34 -3.02 11.76
CA VAL A 14 -14.24 -3.95 11.47
C VAL A 14 -14.40 -4.57 10.08
N ARG A 15 -15.63 -4.95 9.68
CA ARG A 15 -15.89 -5.49 8.34
C ARG A 15 -15.58 -4.47 7.24
N LYS A 16 -15.95 -3.20 7.44
CA LYS A 16 -15.64 -2.12 6.48
C LYS A 16 -14.13 -1.90 6.38
N GLN A 17 -13.44 -1.82 7.52
CA GLN A 17 -11.98 -1.66 7.54
C GLN A 17 -11.25 -2.80 6.82
N ARG A 18 -11.66 -4.05 7.04
CA ARG A 18 -11.10 -5.20 6.32
C ARG A 18 -11.29 -5.09 4.81
N LYS A 19 -12.51 -4.77 4.37
CA LYS A 19 -12.81 -4.59 2.95
C LYS A 19 -11.94 -3.49 2.33
N THR A 20 -11.76 -2.36 3.02
CA THR A 20 -10.89 -1.28 2.56
C THR A 20 -9.43 -1.71 2.43
N LEU A 21 -8.91 -2.50 3.39
CA LEU A 21 -7.55 -3.03 3.31
C LEU A 21 -7.39 -4.07 2.19
N GLU A 22 -8.41 -4.89 1.93
CA GLU A 22 -8.43 -5.84 0.81
C GLU A 22 -8.44 -5.12 -0.53
N GLU A 23 -9.30 -4.10 -0.69
CA GLU A 23 -9.36 -3.26 -1.89
C GLU A 23 -8.03 -2.52 -2.12
N TYR A 24 -7.44 -1.97 -1.05
CA TYR A 24 -6.13 -1.36 -1.10
C TYR A 24 -5.04 -2.35 -1.55
N ALA A 25 -5.01 -3.55 -0.97
CA ALA A 25 -4.01 -4.57 -1.33
C ALA A 25 -4.15 -5.00 -2.79
N ALA A 26 -5.38 -5.20 -3.28
CA ALA A 26 -5.63 -5.54 -4.69
C ALA A 26 -5.14 -4.43 -5.62
N HIS A 27 -5.43 -3.18 -5.28
CA HIS A 27 -4.94 -2.03 -6.03
C HIS A 27 -3.40 -1.95 -6.02
N GLU A 28 -2.75 -2.15 -4.88
CA GLU A 28 -1.28 -2.15 -4.84
C GLU A 28 -0.68 -3.32 -5.63
N ILE A 29 -1.34 -4.47 -5.76
CA ILE A 29 -0.85 -5.55 -6.64
C ILE A 29 -0.78 -5.09 -8.11
N GLU A 30 -1.81 -4.38 -8.59
CA GLU A 30 -1.84 -3.83 -9.96
C GLU A 30 -0.72 -2.80 -10.16
N TRP A 31 -0.52 -1.92 -9.19
CA TRP A 31 0.52 -0.90 -9.25
C TRP A 31 1.94 -1.48 -9.12
N ALA A 32 2.11 -2.58 -8.40
CA ALA A 32 3.37 -3.32 -8.37
C ALA A 32 3.72 -3.89 -9.74
N ASP A 33 2.73 -4.41 -10.48
CA ASP A 33 2.92 -4.88 -11.86
C ASP A 33 3.30 -3.74 -12.80
N ASP A 34 2.61 -2.59 -12.70
CA ASP A 34 2.96 -1.40 -13.47
C ASP A 34 4.39 -0.93 -13.16
N LEU A 35 4.77 -0.84 -11.89
CA LEU A 35 6.11 -0.39 -11.49
C LEU A 35 7.19 -1.29 -12.08
N LEU A 36 7.02 -2.62 -12.00
CA LEU A 36 7.93 -3.58 -12.63
C LEU A 36 8.02 -3.38 -14.15
N MET A 37 6.88 -3.15 -14.81
CA MET A 37 6.85 -2.84 -16.24
C MET A 37 7.63 -1.56 -16.56
N TRP A 38 7.45 -0.49 -15.78
CA TRP A 38 8.15 0.78 -15.99
C TRP A 38 9.67 0.65 -15.86
N TYR A 39 10.16 -0.04 -14.82
CA TYR A 39 11.60 -0.31 -14.68
C TYR A 39 12.16 -1.08 -15.87
N ARG A 40 11.43 -2.11 -16.33
CA ARG A 40 11.79 -2.88 -17.52
C ARG A 40 11.83 -2.03 -18.79
N LEU A 41 10.82 -1.17 -19.01
CA LEU A 41 10.75 -0.28 -20.18
C LEU A 41 11.89 0.74 -20.18
N LYS A 42 12.25 1.26 -18.99
CA LYS A 42 13.36 2.20 -18.81
C LYS A 42 14.74 1.52 -18.84
N LYS A 43 14.80 0.18 -18.78
CA LYS A 43 16.03 -0.63 -18.70
C LYS A 43 16.90 -0.24 -17.50
N ILE A 44 16.26 -0.01 -16.36
CA ILE A 44 16.90 0.32 -15.08
C ILE A 44 16.60 -0.81 -14.10
N ASP A 45 17.58 -1.18 -13.29
CA ASP A 45 17.38 -2.14 -12.21
C ASP A 45 16.57 -1.50 -11.08
N MET A 46 15.56 -2.22 -10.60
CA MET A 46 14.72 -1.78 -9.49
C MET A 46 15.54 -1.79 -8.18
N PRO A 47 15.49 -0.72 -7.37
CA PRO A 47 16.11 -0.72 -6.05
C PRO A 47 15.57 -1.82 -5.12
N ASP A 48 16.44 -2.39 -4.27
CA ASP A 48 16.08 -3.51 -3.38
C ASP A 48 14.92 -3.22 -2.43
N ASP A 49 14.80 -1.97 -1.95
CA ASP A 49 13.70 -1.59 -1.06
C ASP A 49 12.36 -1.50 -1.78
N GLU A 50 12.33 -0.92 -2.99
CA GLU A 50 11.16 -0.97 -3.87
C GLU A 50 10.78 -2.41 -4.21
N TYR A 51 11.77 -3.25 -4.54
CA TYR A 51 11.56 -4.67 -4.83
C TYR A 51 10.97 -5.42 -3.63
N ARG A 52 11.42 -5.11 -2.42
CA ARG A 52 10.88 -5.70 -1.18
C ARG A 52 9.39 -5.39 -1.01
N ALA A 53 8.97 -4.16 -1.32
CA ALA A 53 7.57 -3.75 -1.28
C ALA A 53 6.75 -4.43 -2.38
N VAL A 54 7.28 -4.51 -3.61
CA VAL A 54 6.66 -5.26 -4.71
C VAL A 54 6.43 -6.72 -4.29
N ALA A 55 7.45 -7.39 -3.75
CA ALA A 55 7.36 -8.77 -3.29
C ALA A 55 6.31 -8.95 -2.18
N PHE A 56 6.21 -7.99 -1.26
CA PHE A 56 5.22 -8.03 -0.17
C PHE A 56 3.77 -8.11 -0.69
N PHE A 57 3.43 -7.33 -1.72
CA PHE A 57 2.11 -7.35 -2.34
C PHE A 57 1.94 -8.54 -3.30
N LYS A 58 2.88 -8.74 -4.23
CA LYS A 58 2.78 -9.79 -5.27
C LYS A 58 2.76 -11.20 -4.70
N ASN A 59 3.51 -11.45 -3.63
CA ASN A 59 3.55 -12.76 -2.95
C ASN A 59 2.47 -12.89 -1.86
N HIS A 60 1.59 -11.89 -1.71
CA HIS A 60 0.53 -11.88 -0.73
C HIS A 60 1.03 -12.04 0.72
N GLU A 61 2.24 -11.55 1.02
CA GLU A 61 2.83 -11.66 2.37
C GLU A 61 1.99 -10.92 3.42
N TYR A 62 1.27 -9.88 3.01
CA TYR A 62 0.37 -9.11 3.84
C TYR A 62 -0.71 -9.95 4.53
N LEU A 63 -1.09 -11.10 3.97
CA LEU A 63 -2.05 -12.02 4.58
C LEU A 63 -1.56 -12.57 5.93
N ARG A 64 -0.24 -12.67 6.10
CA ARG A 64 0.40 -13.12 7.35
C ARG A 64 0.88 -11.97 8.23
N LYS A 65 0.82 -10.73 7.71
CA LYS A 65 1.36 -9.52 8.35
C LYS A 65 0.34 -8.36 8.26
N PRO A 66 -0.82 -8.47 8.92
CA PRO A 66 -1.88 -7.46 8.83
C PRO A 66 -1.47 -6.09 9.39
N GLY A 67 -0.56 -6.07 10.39
CA GLY A 67 0.01 -4.83 10.91
C GLY A 67 0.82 -4.08 9.85
N SER A 68 1.65 -4.80 9.11
CA SER A 68 2.41 -4.26 7.98
C SER A 68 1.51 -3.72 6.86
N LEU A 69 0.41 -4.42 6.53
CA LEU A 69 -0.57 -3.92 5.55
C LEU A 69 -1.22 -2.62 5.99
N THR A 70 -1.59 -2.53 7.28
CA THR A 70 -2.19 -1.33 7.87
C THR A 70 -1.21 -0.16 7.86
N LEU A 71 0.07 -0.42 8.12
CA LEU A 71 1.14 0.57 8.03
C LEU A 71 1.30 1.08 6.60
N CYS A 72 1.39 0.19 5.61
CA CYS A 72 1.44 0.57 4.19
C CYS A 72 0.22 1.40 3.78
N TYR A 73 -0.98 1.03 4.24
CA TYR A 73 -2.20 1.81 3.98
C TYR A 73 -2.15 3.22 4.61
N THR A 74 -1.58 3.35 5.80
CA THR A 74 -1.43 4.65 6.46
C THR A 74 -0.44 5.53 5.68
N LEU A 75 0.67 4.94 5.22
CA LEU A 75 1.66 5.63 4.40
C LEU A 75 1.09 6.04 3.04
N TYR A 76 0.27 5.18 2.42
CA TYR A 76 -0.47 5.52 1.20
C TYR A 76 -1.31 6.79 1.40
N GLN A 77 -2.11 6.84 2.47
CA GLN A 77 -2.95 8.00 2.76
C GLN A 77 -2.13 9.27 3.02
N GLN A 78 -0.98 9.13 3.68
CA GLN A 78 -0.07 10.24 3.90
C GLN A 78 0.53 10.74 2.59
N CYS A 79 1.05 9.86 1.73
CA CYS A 79 1.54 10.22 0.40
C CYS A 79 0.45 10.95 -0.39
N MET A 80 -0.77 10.41 -0.44
CA MET A 80 -1.88 11.04 -1.19
C MET A 80 -2.30 12.41 -0.65
N ARG A 81 -2.08 12.69 0.65
CA ARG A 81 -2.32 14.01 1.25
C ARG A 81 -1.20 15.01 1.04
N GLU A 82 0.04 14.53 0.99
CA GLU A 82 1.25 15.35 0.88
C GLU A 82 1.63 15.64 -0.57
N LEU A 83 1.03 14.94 -1.53
CA LEU A 83 1.19 15.24 -2.96
C LEU A 83 0.78 16.70 -3.23
N PRO A 84 1.68 17.54 -3.76
CA PRO A 84 1.34 18.90 -4.14
C PRO A 84 0.31 18.91 -5.28
N GLU A 85 -0.52 19.97 -5.36
CA GLU A 85 -1.48 20.12 -6.45
C GLU A 85 -0.77 20.10 -7.80
N TYR A 86 -1.11 19.10 -8.63
CA TYR A 86 -0.73 18.93 -10.03
C TYR A 86 0.72 19.32 -10.36
N ALA A 87 1.69 18.70 -9.67
CA ALA A 87 3.07 18.71 -10.14
C ALA A 87 3.20 17.74 -11.33
N LYS A 88 3.95 18.14 -12.37
CA LYS A 88 4.31 17.30 -13.53
C LYS A 88 5.34 16.22 -13.15
N GLU A 89 5.16 15.56 -12.01
CA GLU A 89 5.94 14.40 -11.64
C GLU A 89 5.51 13.26 -12.57
N LEU A 90 6.47 12.53 -13.13
CA LEU A 90 6.16 11.37 -13.96
C LEU A 90 5.46 10.36 -13.04
N ALA A 91 4.32 9.80 -13.45
CA ALA A 91 3.57 8.82 -12.66
C ALA A 91 4.45 7.67 -12.12
N PHE A 92 5.51 7.34 -12.86
CA PHE A 92 6.57 6.43 -12.44
C PHE A 92 7.32 6.90 -11.18
N ASP A 93 7.76 8.15 -11.10
CA ASP A 93 8.56 8.67 -9.98
C ASP A 93 7.73 8.68 -8.69
N LEU A 94 6.45 9.03 -8.79
CA LEU A 94 5.51 8.97 -7.66
C LEU A 94 5.27 7.55 -7.18
N LEU A 95 5.15 6.62 -8.12
CA LEU A 95 4.96 5.21 -7.81
C LEU A 95 6.22 4.61 -7.18
N ALA A 96 7.39 4.85 -7.77
CA ALA A 96 8.69 4.43 -7.24
C ALA A 96 8.91 4.98 -5.82
N PHE A 97 8.66 6.28 -5.62
CA PHE A 97 8.76 6.90 -4.30
C PHE A 97 7.86 6.23 -3.25
N ARG A 98 6.60 5.94 -3.61
CA ARG A 98 5.67 5.26 -2.70
C ARG A 98 6.16 3.86 -2.32
N TYR A 99 6.64 3.08 -3.29
CA TYR A 99 7.18 1.75 -3.06
C TYR A 99 8.48 1.76 -2.27
N HIS A 100 9.32 2.78 -2.48
CA HIS A 100 10.52 3.01 -1.67
C HIS A 100 10.15 3.24 -0.20
N VAL A 101 9.15 4.08 0.07
CA VAL A 101 8.64 4.34 1.42
C VAL A 101 8.08 3.06 2.06
N TYR A 102 7.29 2.27 1.33
CA TYR A 102 6.81 0.98 1.81
C TYR A 102 7.96 0.02 2.13
N GLY A 103 8.93 -0.11 1.23
CA GLY A 103 10.09 -1.00 1.39
C GLY A 103 10.88 -0.68 2.66
N ARG A 104 11.15 0.60 2.87
CA ARG A 104 11.82 1.09 4.07
C ARG A 104 11.03 0.83 5.35
N ALA A 105 9.71 0.99 5.32
CA ALA A 105 8.84 0.68 6.46
C ALA A 105 8.85 -0.83 6.77
N LEU A 106 8.75 -1.68 5.76
CA LEU A 106 8.76 -3.13 5.91
C LEU A 106 10.09 -3.68 6.45
N MET A 107 11.22 -3.08 6.06
CA MET A 107 12.55 -3.44 6.55
C MET A 107 12.76 -3.12 8.04
N LYS A 108 12.12 -2.07 8.57
CA LYS A 108 12.27 -1.65 9.98
C LYS A 108 11.50 -2.51 10.98
N GLY A 109 10.88 -3.60 10.54
CA GLY A 109 10.12 -4.51 11.39
C GLY A 109 8.64 -4.43 11.10
N GLY A 110 8.27 -4.83 9.88
CA GLY A 110 6.90 -5.23 9.59
C GLY A 110 6.52 -6.47 10.41
N THR A 111 6.11 -6.26 11.65
CA THR A 111 5.46 -7.25 12.52
C THR A 111 4.05 -7.55 12.03
#